data_AF-A0A7Y8VS07-F1
#
_entry.id   AF-A0A7Y8VS07-F1
#
_cell.length_a   1.000
_cell.length_b   1.000
_cell.length_c   1.000
_cell.angle_alpha   90.00
_cell.angle_beta   90.00
_cell.angle_gamma   90.00
#
_symmetry.space_group_name_H-M   'P 1'
#
loop_
_entity.id
_entity.type
_entity.pdbx_description
1 polymer ?
#
loop_
_entity_poly.entity_id
_entity_poly.type
_entity_poly.pdbx_seq_one_letter_code
_entity_poly.pdbx_strand_id
1 'polypeptide(L)'
;MSITAETAQAHKNDPAVLCCRAEEGTVLEPANFEDPAIFPDLIDTGLLNVDGALKLGQVLNGSKLTKTVDSLTPVTPDIVDKYDEAVDDAAGESAEAEATAETEVAAPAVGGEVQNVSMSVVGGVVKLYIGEGKDIAIEFPV
;
A
#
# COMPACT_ATOMS: atom_id res chain seq x y z
N MET A 1 -8.68 11.30 -2.73
CA MET A 1 -7.82 11.41 -1.52
C MET A 1 -6.51 10.74 -1.87
N SER A 2 -5.38 11.22 -1.36
CA SER A 2 -4.12 10.57 -1.70
C SER A 2 -3.93 9.23 -1.01
N ILE A 3 -3.18 8.34 -1.66
CA ILE A 3 -2.98 6.96 -1.22
C ILE A 3 -1.87 6.83 -0.17
N THR A 4 -1.96 5.77 0.64
CA THR A 4 -0.90 5.36 1.56
C THR A 4 0.16 4.51 0.85
N ALA A 5 1.29 4.24 1.50
CA ALA A 5 2.31 3.34 0.96
C ALA A 5 1.78 1.90 0.77
N GLU A 6 0.93 1.42 1.67
CA GLU A 6 0.31 0.09 1.57
C GLU A 6 -0.62 0.01 0.34
N THR A 7 -1.48 1.01 0.18
CA THR A 7 -2.37 1.14 -0.99
C THR A 7 -1.57 1.23 -2.28
N ALA A 8 -0.49 2.02 -2.31
CA ALA A 8 0.37 2.14 -3.48
C ALA A 8 1.02 0.80 -3.89
N GLN A 9 1.32 -0.06 -2.92
CA GLN A 9 1.87 -1.40 -3.20
C GLN A 9 0.80 -2.36 -3.71
N ALA A 10 -0.40 -2.34 -3.13
CA ALA A 10 -1.55 -3.12 -3.62
C ALA A 10 -1.93 -2.72 -5.07
N HIS A 11 -1.81 -1.44 -5.38
CA HIS A 11 -2.12 -0.85 -6.67
C HIS A 11 -0.90 -0.58 -7.54
N LYS A 12 0.22 -1.29 -7.32
CA LYS A 12 1.49 -1.06 -8.05
C LYS A 12 1.34 -1.14 -9.58
N ASN A 13 0.34 -1.87 -10.05
CA ASN A 13 0.06 -2.12 -11.46
C ASN A 13 -0.95 -1.15 -12.08
N ASP A 14 -1.56 -0.29 -11.27
CA ASP A 14 -2.57 0.67 -11.72
C ASP A 14 -1.94 2.00 -12.18
N PRO A 15 -2.68 2.80 -12.97
CA PRO A 15 -2.21 4.09 -13.48
C PRO A 15 -1.79 5.05 -12.36
N ALA A 16 -0.63 5.68 -12.54
CA ALA A 16 -0.16 6.76 -11.69
C ALA A 16 -0.85 8.06 -12.11
N VAL A 17 -1.75 8.58 -11.26
CA VAL A 17 -2.47 9.85 -11.48
C VAL A 17 -2.28 10.74 -10.27
N LEU A 18 -1.96 12.02 -10.46
CA LEU A 18 -1.76 12.94 -9.35
C LEU A 18 -3.06 13.25 -8.60
N CYS A 19 -3.03 13.20 -7.27
CA CYS A 19 -4.15 13.60 -6.41
C CYS A 19 -4.30 15.13 -6.37
N CYS A 20 -3.17 15.85 -6.24
CA CYS A 20 -3.11 17.29 -6.08
C CYS A 20 -2.15 17.90 -7.10
N ARG A 21 -2.24 19.21 -7.30
CA ARG A 21 -1.19 19.96 -8.00
C ARG A 21 0.15 19.73 -7.30
N ALA A 22 1.18 19.46 -8.07
CA ALA A 22 2.55 19.30 -7.61
C ALA A 22 3.50 20.17 -8.43
N GLU A 23 4.48 20.77 -7.76
CA GLU A 23 5.43 21.70 -8.39
C GLU A 23 6.57 20.95 -9.07
N GLU A 24 7.22 21.60 -10.04
CA GLU A 24 8.46 21.10 -10.65
C GLU A 24 9.50 20.68 -9.59
N GLY A 25 10.14 19.54 -9.81
CA GLY A 25 11.16 18.98 -8.92
C GLY A 25 10.61 18.19 -7.72
N THR A 26 9.29 18.17 -7.52
CA THR A 26 8.61 17.34 -6.50
C THR A 26 9.00 15.88 -6.69
N VAL A 27 9.46 15.23 -5.61
CA VAL A 27 9.69 13.78 -5.59
C VAL A 27 8.35 13.08 -5.47
N LEU A 28 8.12 12.09 -6.33
CA LEU A 28 6.88 11.32 -6.35
C LEU A 28 6.87 10.30 -5.20
N GLU A 29 5.95 10.50 -4.28
CA GLU A 29 5.66 9.67 -3.13
C GLU A 29 4.20 9.19 -3.19
N PRO A 30 3.81 8.13 -2.43
CA PRO A 30 2.43 7.63 -2.45
C PRO A 30 1.38 8.73 -2.22
N ALA A 31 1.66 9.67 -1.31
CA ALA A 31 0.76 10.78 -1.00
C ALA A 31 0.54 11.78 -2.16
N ASN A 32 1.29 11.66 -3.26
CA ASN A 32 1.06 12.47 -4.47
C ASN A 32 0.03 11.85 -5.42
N PHE A 33 -0.31 10.58 -5.25
CA PHE A 33 -1.17 9.85 -6.19
C PHE A 33 -2.59 9.70 -5.68
N GLU A 34 -3.53 9.75 -6.61
CA GLU A 34 -4.95 9.51 -6.38
C GLU A 34 -5.22 8.00 -6.23
N ASP A 35 -6.32 7.67 -5.54
CA ASP A 35 -6.74 6.29 -5.32
C ASP A 35 -7.29 5.65 -6.61
N PRO A 36 -6.68 4.57 -7.14
CA PRO A 36 -7.18 3.90 -8.33
C PRO A 36 -8.60 3.35 -8.20
N ALA A 37 -9.08 3.08 -6.98
CA ALA A 37 -10.43 2.60 -6.73
C ALA A 37 -11.51 3.60 -7.20
N ILE A 38 -11.20 4.90 -7.25
CA ILE A 38 -12.15 5.93 -7.72
C ILE A 38 -12.08 6.22 -9.22
N PHE A 39 -11.07 5.68 -9.93
CA PHE A 39 -10.88 5.99 -11.35
C PHE A 39 -12.07 5.64 -12.24
N PRO A 40 -12.80 4.52 -12.06
CA PRO A 40 -13.97 4.21 -12.87
C PRO A 40 -15.00 5.34 -12.86
N ASP A 41 -15.33 5.86 -11.67
CA ASP A 41 -16.29 6.97 -11.52
C ASP A 41 -15.77 8.27 -12.15
N LEU A 42 -14.47 8.56 -12.00
CA LEU A 42 -13.85 9.75 -12.58
C LEU A 42 -13.76 9.68 -14.12
N ILE A 43 -13.55 8.48 -14.68
CA ILE A 43 -13.52 8.25 -16.11
C ILE A 43 -14.94 8.32 -16.69
N ASP A 44 -15.92 7.71 -16.03
CA ASP A 44 -17.32 7.69 -16.47
C ASP A 44 -17.93 9.10 -16.50
N THR A 45 -17.51 9.98 -15.59
CA THR A 45 -17.89 11.41 -15.59
C THR A 45 -17.10 12.25 -16.59
N GLY A 46 -16.08 11.68 -17.24
CA GLY A 46 -15.19 12.36 -18.17
C GLY A 46 -14.19 13.31 -17.50
N LEU A 47 -14.03 13.22 -16.18
CA LEU A 47 -13.11 14.06 -15.41
C LEU A 47 -11.66 13.55 -15.50
N LEU A 48 -11.47 12.25 -15.69
CA LEU A 48 -10.16 11.60 -15.77
C LEU A 48 -9.99 10.84 -17.10
N ASN A 49 -8.81 10.95 -17.70
CA ASN A 49 -8.30 10.04 -18.72
C ASN A 49 -6.97 9.48 -18.21
N VAL A 50 -6.73 8.18 -18.33
CA VAL A 50 -5.51 7.48 -17.88
C VAL A 50 -4.59 7.04 -19.04
N ASP A 51 -4.89 7.45 -20.27
CA ASP A 51 -4.12 7.09 -21.45
C ASP A 51 -2.65 7.50 -21.32
N GLY A 52 -1.74 6.54 -21.57
CA GLY A 52 -0.30 6.77 -21.52
C GLY A 52 0.29 6.90 -20.12
N ALA A 53 -0.52 6.73 -19.07
CA ALA A 53 -0.03 6.72 -17.69
C ALA A 53 0.99 5.60 -17.48
N LEU A 54 2.09 5.94 -16.83
CA LEU A 54 2.95 4.98 -16.16
C LEU A 54 2.19 4.33 -15.00
N LYS A 55 2.65 3.16 -14.56
CA LYS A 55 2.09 2.50 -13.37
C LYS A 55 2.70 3.08 -12.09
N LEU A 56 1.95 3.01 -10.98
CA LEU A 56 2.42 3.43 -9.65
C LEU A 56 3.78 2.81 -9.29
N GLY A 57 3.95 1.51 -9.53
CA GLY A 57 5.19 0.79 -9.25
C GLY A 57 6.40 1.26 -10.07
N GLN A 58 6.20 1.95 -11.20
CA GLN A 58 7.30 2.44 -12.05
C GLN A 58 7.85 3.79 -11.61
N VAL A 59 7.05 4.58 -10.90
CA VAL A 59 7.36 5.99 -10.58
C VAL A 59 7.74 6.20 -9.11
N LEU A 60 7.44 5.24 -8.24
CA LEU A 60 7.76 5.25 -6.80
C LEU A 60 9.21 4.81 -6.49
N ASN A 61 10.15 5.16 -7.37
CA ASN A 61 11.60 4.91 -7.25
C ASN A 61 12.39 6.22 -7.00
N GLY A 62 11.71 7.22 -6.43
CA GLY A 62 12.25 8.57 -6.21
C GLY A 62 12.35 9.39 -7.50
N SER A 63 11.48 9.12 -8.48
CA SER A 63 11.29 9.96 -9.65
C SER A 63 10.77 11.35 -9.25
N LYS A 64 11.04 12.34 -10.10
CA LYS A 64 10.66 13.74 -9.89
C LYS A 64 9.90 14.28 -11.09
N LEU A 65 8.97 15.18 -10.82
CA LEU A 65 8.31 15.93 -11.88
C LEU A 65 9.28 16.90 -12.55
N THR A 66 9.25 16.96 -13.89
CA THR A 66 10.09 17.87 -14.70
C THR A 66 9.43 19.22 -14.96
N LYS A 67 8.17 19.39 -14.53
CA LYS A 67 7.38 20.61 -14.63
C LYS A 67 6.30 20.63 -13.55
N THR A 68 5.69 21.78 -13.28
CA THR A 68 4.49 21.86 -12.44
C THR A 68 3.30 21.23 -13.16
N VAL A 69 2.53 20.39 -12.46
CA VAL A 69 1.43 19.59 -13.01
C VAL A 69 0.21 19.69 -12.09
N ASP A 70 -0.98 19.85 -12.68
CA ASP A 70 -2.24 19.93 -11.93
C ASP A 70 -2.74 18.54 -11.47
N SER A 71 -3.68 18.54 -10.52
CA SER A 71 -4.39 17.33 -10.06
C SER A 71 -5.09 16.60 -11.19
N LEU A 72 -5.35 15.30 -11.01
CA LEU A 72 -6.00 14.41 -11.98
C LEU A 72 -5.25 14.30 -13.32
N THR A 73 -3.97 14.64 -13.32
CA THR A 73 -3.09 14.46 -14.48
C THR A 73 -2.39 13.10 -14.39
N PRO A 74 -2.48 12.25 -15.42
CA PRO A 74 -1.67 11.05 -15.54
C PRO A 74 -0.18 11.35 -15.56
N VAL A 75 0.60 10.54 -14.85
CA VAL A 75 2.06 10.61 -14.91
C VAL A 75 2.54 9.84 -16.13
N THR A 76 3.03 10.57 -17.13
CA THR A 76 3.55 10.03 -18.38
C THR A 76 5.09 10.14 -18.45
N PRO A 77 5.77 9.39 -19.33
CA PRO A 77 7.23 9.43 -19.44
C PRO A 77 7.84 10.82 -19.71
N ASP A 78 7.10 11.74 -20.33
CA ASP A 78 7.59 13.09 -20.66
C ASP A 78 7.58 14.08 -19.48
N ILE A 79 6.93 13.73 -18.36
CA ILE A 79 6.78 14.62 -17.21
C ILE A 79 7.58 14.20 -15.98
N VAL A 80 8.35 13.12 -16.09
CA VAL A 80 9.24 12.61 -15.04
C VAL A 80 10.68 12.52 -15.53
N ASP A 81 11.63 12.68 -14.61
CA ASP A 81 13.07 12.62 -14.90
C ASP A 81 13.59 11.19 -15.14
N LYS A 82 12.92 10.19 -14.55
CA LYS A 82 13.20 8.76 -14.68
C LYS A 82 11.93 7.95 -14.35
N TYR A 83 11.96 6.65 -14.60
CA TYR A 83 10.98 5.64 -14.17
C TYR A 83 11.57 4.25 -14.42
N ASP A 84 11.01 3.21 -13.79
CA ASP A 84 11.42 1.82 -14.02
C ASP A 84 10.70 1.25 -15.26
N GLU A 85 11.45 0.58 -16.15
CA GLU A 85 10.88 -0.01 -17.37
C GLU A 85 9.91 -1.16 -17.09
N ALA A 86 10.05 -1.82 -15.94
CA ALA A 86 9.16 -2.88 -15.48
C ALA A 86 8.80 -2.68 -14.00
N VAL A 87 7.58 -3.05 -13.64
CA VAL A 87 7.18 -3.18 -12.24
C VAL A 87 7.67 -4.55 -11.76
N ASP A 88 8.48 -4.58 -10.72
CA ASP A 88 8.93 -5.85 -10.14
C ASP A 88 7.71 -6.62 -9.59
N ASP A 89 7.38 -7.73 -10.23
CA ASP A 89 6.15 -8.46 -9.95
C ASP A 89 6.26 -9.45 -8.78
N ALA A 90 7.13 -9.14 -7.80
CA ALA A 90 7.22 -9.87 -6.55
C ALA A 90 6.04 -9.54 -5.60
N ALA A 91 4.79 -9.79 -6.02
CA ALA A 91 3.64 -9.98 -5.14
C ALA A 91 2.40 -10.39 -5.97
N GLY A 92 2.17 -11.69 -6.06
CA GLY A 92 1.00 -12.29 -6.69
C GLY A 92 0.67 -13.63 -6.07
N GLU A 93 0.53 -13.69 -4.74
CA GLU A 93 -0.26 -14.72 -4.04
C GLU A 93 -0.48 -14.28 -2.58
N SER A 94 -1.63 -13.64 -2.30
CA SER A 94 -2.35 -13.62 -1.00
C SER A 94 -3.37 -12.49 -1.02
N ALA A 95 -4.48 -12.68 -1.73
CA ALA A 95 -5.69 -11.92 -1.54
C ALA A 95 -6.87 -12.88 -1.49
N GLU A 96 -7.37 -13.12 -0.29
CA GLU A 96 -8.74 -13.56 0.01
C GLU A 96 -8.89 -13.32 1.52
N ALA A 97 -9.89 -12.63 2.05
CA ALA A 97 -10.89 -11.75 1.53
C ALA A 97 -11.45 -10.98 2.74
N GLU A 98 -12.06 -9.85 2.42
CA GLU A 98 -12.91 -8.96 3.20
C GLU A 98 -13.81 -9.68 4.24
N ALA A 99 -13.86 -9.17 5.47
CA ALA A 99 -14.94 -8.33 6.01
C ALA A 99 -16.24 -9.06 6.37
N THR A 100 -16.66 -8.96 7.64
CA THR A 100 -18.01 -8.53 8.02
C THR A 100 -18.13 -8.34 9.53
N ALA A 101 -19.01 -7.42 9.88
CA ALA A 101 -19.14 -6.76 11.16
C ALA A 101 -19.89 -7.57 12.23
N GLU A 102 -19.87 -6.99 13.45
CA GLU A 102 -20.83 -7.16 14.55
C GLU A 102 -20.83 -8.50 15.31
N THR A 103 -20.31 -8.51 16.54
CA THR A 103 -21.07 -8.11 17.73
C THR A 103 -20.35 -8.55 19.01
N GLU A 104 -20.62 -7.80 20.06
CA GLU A 104 -20.23 -7.92 21.46
C GLU A 104 -20.18 -9.37 21.99
N VAL A 105 -19.18 -9.68 22.85
CA VAL A 105 -19.33 -10.17 24.24
C VAL A 105 -18.02 -10.83 24.74
N ALA A 106 -17.49 -10.23 25.81
CA ALA A 106 -16.71 -10.79 26.94
C ALA A 106 -15.38 -11.55 26.71
N ALA A 107 -14.30 -10.90 27.17
CA ALA A 107 -13.20 -11.36 28.03
C ALA A 107 -13.10 -12.87 28.40
N PRO A 108 -11.89 -13.47 28.54
CA PRO A 108 -10.79 -12.87 29.30
C PRO A 108 -9.44 -12.79 28.57
N ALA A 109 -8.77 -11.67 28.78
CA ALA A 109 -7.36 -11.51 28.44
C ALA A 109 -6.50 -12.35 29.40
N VAL A 110 -5.78 -13.32 28.85
CA VAL A 110 -4.58 -13.87 29.47
C VAL A 110 -3.44 -13.61 28.49
N GLY A 111 -2.79 -12.47 28.68
CA GLY A 111 -1.56 -12.09 27.98
C GLY A 111 -0.55 -11.68 29.04
N GLY A 112 0.63 -12.27 28.99
CA GLY A 112 1.79 -11.83 29.74
C GLY A 112 2.75 -11.11 28.80
N GLU A 113 3.28 -9.97 29.24
CA GLU A 113 4.34 -9.23 28.54
C GLU A 113 5.65 -9.44 29.28
N VAL A 114 6.66 -9.95 28.58
CA VAL A 114 8.06 -9.89 28.99
C VAL A 114 8.84 -9.33 27.80
N GLN A 115 9.79 -8.44 28.07
CA GLN A 115 10.43 -7.62 27.05
C GLN A 115 10.88 -8.45 25.83
N ASN A 116 10.42 -8.01 24.66
CA ASN A 116 10.74 -8.55 23.32
C ASN A 116 10.05 -9.89 22.94
N VAL A 117 9.06 -10.34 23.72
CA VAL A 117 8.21 -11.48 23.36
C VAL A 117 6.75 -11.16 23.66
N SER A 118 5.86 -11.38 22.68
CA SER A 118 4.41 -11.24 22.87
C SER A 118 3.68 -12.50 22.41
N MET A 119 2.74 -12.96 23.24
CA MET A 119 1.94 -14.16 22.99
C MET A 119 0.45 -13.85 23.13
N SER A 120 -0.35 -14.31 22.18
CA SER A 120 -1.82 -14.22 22.25
C SER A 120 -2.47 -15.48 21.70
N VAL A 121 -3.64 -15.84 22.22
CA VAL A 121 -4.44 -16.96 21.73
C VAL A 121 -5.73 -16.40 21.17
N VAL A 122 -5.91 -16.51 19.85
CA VAL A 122 -7.10 -16.01 19.17
C VAL A 122 -7.57 -17.11 18.21
N GLY A 123 -8.81 -17.57 18.37
CA GLY A 123 -9.40 -18.59 17.50
C GLY A 123 -8.76 -19.98 17.59
N GLY A 124 -8.19 -20.37 18.73
CA GLY A 124 -7.54 -21.67 18.91
C GLY A 124 -6.11 -21.77 18.35
N VAL A 125 -5.57 -20.67 17.84
CA VAL A 125 -4.20 -20.58 17.34
C VAL A 125 -3.36 -19.73 18.28
N VAL A 126 -2.20 -20.26 18.68
CA VAL A 126 -1.21 -19.55 19.49
C VAL A 126 -0.36 -18.68 18.56
N LYS A 127 -0.47 -17.37 18.71
CA LYS A 127 0.38 -16.39 18.01
C LYS A 127 1.50 -15.96 18.95
N LEU A 128 2.74 -16.32 18.63
CA LEU A 128 3.94 -15.95 19.37
C LEU A 128 4.86 -15.13 18.47
N TYR A 129 5.21 -13.92 18.93
CA TYR A 129 6.16 -13.04 18.26
C TYR A 129 7.44 -12.91 19.10
N ILE A 130 8.59 -13.04 18.44
CA ILE A 130 9.93 -12.97 19.06
C ILE A 130 10.79 -12.01 18.25
N GLY A 131 11.20 -10.91 18.88
CA GLY A 131 11.92 -9.83 18.21
C GLY A 131 13.39 -10.13 17.86
N GLU A 132 14.08 -10.97 18.64
CA GLU A 132 15.46 -11.41 18.36
C GLU A 132 15.64 -12.88 18.80
N GLY A 133 16.10 -13.74 17.88
CA GLY A 133 16.14 -15.19 18.09
C GLY A 133 17.53 -15.72 18.45
N LYS A 134 17.83 -15.86 19.76
CA LYS A 134 19.02 -16.56 20.25
C LYS A 134 18.64 -17.57 21.34
N ASP A 135 19.11 -18.81 21.20
CA ASP A 135 18.93 -19.92 22.15
C ASP A 135 17.47 -20.14 22.61
N ILE A 136 16.55 -20.39 21.65
CA ILE A 136 15.12 -20.57 21.93
C ILE A 136 14.72 -22.03 21.83
N ALA A 137 14.21 -22.59 22.93
CA ALA A 137 13.60 -23.91 23.00
C ALA A 137 12.17 -23.79 23.53
N ILE A 138 11.19 -24.29 22.77
CA ILE A 138 9.76 -24.24 23.12
C ILE A 138 9.19 -25.65 23.02
N GLU A 139 8.60 -26.13 24.12
CA GLU A 139 7.81 -27.36 24.18
C GLU A 139 6.38 -27.03 24.60
N PHE A 140 5.41 -27.67 23.95
CA PHE A 140 4.00 -27.56 24.29
C PHE A 140 3.49 -28.91 24.81
N PRO A 141 2.70 -28.93 25.89
CA PRO A 141 1.91 -30.11 26.22
C PRO A 141 0.77 -30.26 25.21
N VAL A 142 0.47 -31.51 24.85
CA VAL A 142 -0.81 -31.86 24.18
C VAL A 142 -1.98 -31.71 25.14
#